data_AF-A0A976KDM4-F1
#
_entry.id   AF-A0A976KDM4-F1
#
_cell.length_a   1.000
_cell.length_b   1.000
_cell.length_c   1.000
_cell.angle_alpha   90.00
_cell.angle_beta   90.00
_cell.angle_gamma   90.00
#
_symmetry.space_group_name_H-M   'P 1'
#
loop_
_entity.id
_entity.type
_entity.pdbx_description
1 polymer ?
#
loop_
_entity_poly.entity_id
_entity_poly.type
_entity_poly.pdbx_seq_one_letter_code
_entity_poly.pdbx_strand_id
1 'polypeptide(L)'
;MTAHKQRTGLRESVRDYTGGLKAREVPGLIGREARQAYLVLIRERADEPVPSSLIKRWWYRTRTLFVALSYKLSPARRVLFAVCLFLALLSLIPPEAGAYAYPPTAVYGFIGLVILLGLELADRILSRDELEIARELQHELLPKQGPDVAGYDFAFSYRAANTIGGDFYDFLELPDGRLLLVIGDASGHGMAAGLLMAIANATLKVATDLESSPVAIATLVNRALFQTGGRRAFMTLFLGILSPDEGRLEYCCAGHPYPLLRRADGKIRELGSSSLPLGLRLDLELTSQVATLETEDLLLLYTDGIPEA
;
A
#
# COMPACT_ATOMS: atom_id res chain seq x y z
N MET A 1 1.36 -45.97 -34.22
CA MET A 1 0.72 -44.64 -34.36
C MET A 1 0.66 -43.88 -33.03
N THR A 2 1.77 -43.76 -32.31
CA THR A 2 1.75 -43.26 -30.91
C THR A 2 2.84 -42.23 -30.58
N ALA A 3 3.67 -41.82 -31.55
CA ALA A 3 4.74 -40.84 -31.34
C ALA A 3 4.41 -39.42 -31.86
N HIS A 4 3.35 -39.25 -32.66
CA HIS A 4 3.09 -37.97 -33.33
C HIS A 4 2.17 -37.01 -32.55
N LYS A 5 1.45 -37.50 -31.52
CA LYS A 5 0.49 -36.70 -30.73
C LYS A 5 1.13 -35.96 -29.53
N GLN A 6 2.36 -36.30 -29.14
CA GLN A 6 3.06 -35.65 -28.01
C GLN A 6 3.81 -34.36 -28.40
N ARG A 7 4.22 -34.20 -29.66
CA ARG A 7 5.03 -33.04 -30.10
C ARG A 7 4.24 -31.73 -30.23
N THR A 8 2.92 -31.81 -30.44
CA THR A 8 2.04 -30.65 -30.58
C THR A 8 1.74 -29.99 -29.22
N GLY A 9 1.51 -30.77 -28.17
CA GLY A 9 1.22 -30.24 -26.83
C GLY A 9 2.38 -29.48 -26.19
N LEU A 10 3.63 -29.88 -26.46
CA LEU A 10 4.81 -29.22 -25.88
C LEU A 10 5.01 -27.80 -26.45
N ARG A 11 4.78 -27.61 -27.75
CA ARG A 11 4.90 -26.29 -28.40
C ARG A 11 3.79 -25.34 -27.98
N GLU A 12 2.60 -25.87 -27.76
CA GLU A 12 1.45 -25.09 -27.28
C GLU A 12 1.65 -24.67 -25.81
N SER A 13 2.08 -25.60 -24.96
CA SER A 13 2.39 -25.32 -23.56
C SER A 13 3.56 -24.35 -23.37
N VAL A 14 4.59 -24.41 -24.23
CA VAL A 14 5.69 -23.42 -24.24
C VAL A 14 5.19 -22.05 -24.71
N ARG A 15 4.27 -21.98 -25.67
CA ARG A 15 3.67 -20.72 -26.16
C ARG A 15 2.82 -20.07 -25.06
N ASP A 16 2.07 -20.86 -24.30
CA ASP A 16 1.27 -20.38 -23.17
C ASP A 16 2.17 -19.92 -22.01
N TYR A 17 3.27 -20.64 -21.72
CA TYR A 17 4.26 -20.28 -20.69
C TYR A 17 5.04 -19.00 -21.01
N THR A 18 5.25 -18.69 -22.30
CA THR A 18 6.02 -17.54 -22.77
C THR A 18 5.15 -16.38 -23.27
N GLY A 19 3.84 -16.41 -23.00
CA GLY A 19 2.82 -15.51 -23.54
C GLY A 19 3.30 -14.07 -23.78
N GLY A 20 3.58 -13.74 -25.03
CA GLY A 20 3.93 -12.38 -25.47
C GLY A 20 5.40 -11.96 -25.37
N LEU A 21 6.29 -12.75 -24.75
CA LEU A 21 7.71 -12.39 -24.58
C LEU A 21 8.56 -12.82 -25.78
N LYS A 22 9.20 -11.87 -26.46
CA LYS A 22 10.22 -12.19 -27.48
C LYS A 22 11.52 -12.57 -26.76
N ALA A 23 12.19 -13.65 -27.18
CA ALA A 23 13.43 -14.13 -26.55
C ALA A 23 14.55 -13.07 -26.40
N ARG A 24 14.55 -12.05 -27.27
CA ARG A 24 15.46 -10.89 -27.24
C ARG A 24 15.19 -9.88 -26.12
N GLU A 25 14.00 -9.90 -25.52
CA GLU A 25 13.57 -8.97 -24.46
C GLU A 25 13.88 -9.51 -23.05
N VAL A 26 14.03 -10.84 -22.91
CA VAL A 26 14.28 -11.53 -21.64
C VAL A 26 15.54 -11.03 -20.91
N PRO A 27 16.72 -10.87 -21.56
CA PRO A 27 17.91 -10.37 -20.86
C PRO A 27 17.74 -8.94 -20.32
N GLY A 28 17.00 -8.10 -21.05
CA GLY A 28 16.74 -6.71 -20.67
C GLY A 28 15.69 -6.55 -19.57
N LEU A 29 14.74 -7.48 -19.47
CA LEU A 29 13.77 -7.56 -18.37
C LEU A 29 14.43 -8.07 -17.09
N ILE A 30 15.09 -9.23 -17.15
CA ILE A 30 15.80 -9.82 -16.01
C ILE A 30 16.87 -8.85 -15.48
N GLY A 31 17.60 -8.17 -16.37
CA GLY A 31 18.60 -7.18 -15.96
C GLY A 31 18.02 -5.97 -15.23
N ARG A 32 16.81 -5.52 -15.58
CA ARG A 32 16.12 -4.40 -14.90
C ARG A 32 15.57 -4.83 -13.54
N GLU A 33 14.88 -5.96 -13.49
CA GLU A 33 14.32 -6.52 -12.25
C GLU A 33 15.42 -6.86 -11.24
N ALA A 34 16.52 -7.47 -11.70
CA ALA A 34 17.67 -7.78 -10.84
C ALA A 34 18.31 -6.51 -10.25
N ARG A 35 18.38 -5.42 -11.01
CA ARG A 35 18.89 -4.12 -10.51
C ARG A 35 17.96 -3.52 -9.45
N GLN A 36 16.64 -3.54 -9.67
CA GLN A 36 15.67 -3.04 -8.69
C GLN A 36 15.70 -3.87 -7.40
N ALA A 37 15.70 -5.20 -7.51
CA ALA A 37 15.81 -6.11 -6.37
C ALA A 37 17.11 -5.87 -5.57
N TYR A 38 18.23 -5.67 -6.28
CA TYR A 38 19.53 -5.37 -5.67
C TYR A 38 19.51 -4.05 -4.88
N LEU A 39 18.89 -2.99 -5.41
CA LEU A 39 18.80 -1.69 -4.74
C LEU A 39 17.94 -1.75 -3.47
N VAL A 40 16.83 -2.48 -3.50
CA VAL A 40 15.96 -2.68 -2.33
C VAL A 40 16.72 -3.43 -1.23
N LEU A 41 17.46 -4.49 -1.59
CA LEU A 41 18.18 -5.34 -0.63
C LEU A 41 19.38 -4.66 0.04
N ILE A 42 20.01 -3.69 -0.63
CA ILE A 42 21.22 -3.00 -0.12
C ILE A 42 20.87 -1.68 0.55
N ARG A 43 19.62 -1.21 0.45
CA ARG A 43 19.15 -0.02 1.20
C ARG A 43 19.41 -0.13 2.70
N GLU A 44 19.33 -1.33 3.27
CA GLU A 44 19.62 -1.60 4.70
C GLU A 44 21.13 -1.60 5.04
N ARG A 45 22.03 -1.57 4.05
CA ARG A 45 23.51 -1.61 4.22
C ARG A 45 24.23 -0.47 3.50
N ALA A 46 23.56 0.67 3.31
CA ALA A 46 24.08 1.79 2.54
C ALA A 46 25.36 2.43 3.13
N ASP A 47 25.64 2.22 4.42
CA ASP A 47 26.75 2.88 5.13
C ASP A 47 28.10 2.13 5.06
N GLU A 48 28.18 0.96 4.40
CA GLU A 48 29.43 0.20 4.30
C GLU A 48 30.33 0.73 3.15
N PRO A 49 31.64 0.94 3.38
CA PRO A 49 32.56 1.45 2.35
C PRO A 49 32.77 0.43 1.22
N VAL A 50 32.46 0.82 -0.02
CA VAL A 50 32.59 -0.02 -1.21
C VAL A 50 34.07 -0.13 -1.63
N PRO A 51 34.62 -1.33 -1.89
CA PRO A 51 36.00 -1.49 -2.35
C PRO A 51 36.29 -0.78 -3.68
N SER A 52 37.51 -0.24 -3.82
CA SER A 52 37.99 0.45 -5.03
C SER A 52 38.35 -0.51 -6.18
N SER A 53 38.83 -1.72 -5.88
CA SER A 53 39.22 -2.73 -6.87
C SER A 53 38.01 -3.43 -7.50
N LEU A 54 38.04 -3.64 -8.83
CA LEU A 54 36.97 -4.30 -9.60
C LEU A 54 36.66 -5.72 -9.10
N ILE A 55 37.68 -6.54 -8.84
CA ILE A 55 37.50 -7.93 -8.38
C ILE A 55 36.95 -7.94 -6.95
N LYS A 56 37.49 -7.09 -6.05
CA LYS A 56 37.00 -6.97 -4.68
C LYS A 56 35.57 -6.47 -4.63
N ARG A 57 35.20 -5.54 -5.52
CA ARG A 57 33.84 -5.01 -5.65
C ARG A 57 32.87 -6.09 -6.14
N TRP A 58 33.27 -6.90 -7.11
CA TRP A 58 32.44 -8.02 -7.57
C TRP A 58 32.16 -9.02 -6.44
N TRP A 59 33.20 -9.48 -5.72
CA TRP A 59 33.03 -10.38 -4.58
C TRP A 59 32.20 -9.78 -3.44
N TYR A 60 32.42 -8.50 -3.12
CA TYR A 60 31.62 -7.76 -2.13
C TYR A 60 30.14 -7.76 -2.51
N ARG A 61 29.80 -7.40 -3.75
CA ARG A 61 28.41 -7.38 -4.23
C ARG A 61 27.76 -8.76 -4.21
N THR A 62 28.46 -9.79 -4.68
CA THR A 62 27.94 -11.17 -4.71
C THR A 62 27.69 -11.69 -3.30
N ARG A 63 28.64 -11.50 -2.38
CA ARG A 63 28.49 -11.89 -0.97
C ARG A 63 27.35 -11.13 -0.30
N THR A 64 27.29 -9.81 -0.48
CA THR A 64 26.25 -8.97 0.13
C THR A 64 24.86 -9.36 -0.36
N LEU A 65 24.70 -9.59 -1.66
CA LEU A 65 23.44 -10.07 -2.24
C LEU A 65 23.04 -11.44 -1.67
N PHE A 66 23.98 -12.39 -1.63
CA PHE A 66 23.74 -13.72 -1.10
C PHE A 66 23.29 -13.69 0.37
N VAL A 67 24.00 -12.92 1.19
CA VAL A 67 23.65 -12.73 2.59
C VAL A 67 22.28 -12.08 2.70
N ALA A 68 22.03 -10.97 2.00
CA ALA A 68 20.73 -10.29 2.04
C ALA A 68 19.56 -11.22 1.66
N LEU A 69 19.70 -12.01 0.59
CA LEU A 69 18.70 -13.00 0.19
C LEU A 69 18.51 -14.10 1.25
N SER A 70 19.59 -14.65 1.78
CA SER A 70 19.51 -15.71 2.80
C SER A 70 18.83 -15.24 4.09
N TYR A 71 18.95 -13.96 4.43
CA TYR A 71 18.33 -13.38 5.62
C TYR A 71 16.85 -13.04 5.45
N LYS A 72 16.33 -12.99 4.21
CA LYS A 72 14.89 -12.89 3.94
C LYS A 72 14.15 -14.22 4.14
N LEU A 73 14.87 -15.35 4.17
CA LEU A 73 14.31 -16.66 4.51
C LEU A 73 14.19 -16.83 6.03
N SER A 74 13.13 -17.54 6.46
CA SER A 74 12.99 -17.97 7.86
C SER A 74 14.18 -18.84 8.30
N PRO A 75 14.50 -18.93 9.61
CA PRO A 75 15.68 -19.67 10.08
C PRO A 75 15.73 -21.12 9.56
N ALA A 76 14.60 -21.83 9.56
CA ALA A 76 14.51 -23.19 9.05
C ALA A 76 14.77 -23.26 7.52
N ARG A 77 14.16 -22.34 6.76
CA ARG A 77 14.35 -22.24 5.29
C ARG A 77 15.78 -21.88 4.91
N ARG A 78 16.45 -21.04 5.72
CA ARG A 78 17.87 -20.69 5.53
C ARG A 78 18.77 -21.90 5.70
N VAL A 79 18.51 -22.75 6.70
CA VAL A 79 19.25 -24.01 6.89
C VAL A 79 19.02 -24.94 5.71
N LEU A 80 17.76 -25.11 5.27
CA LEU A 80 17.43 -25.92 4.09
C LEU A 80 18.15 -25.40 2.84
N PHE A 81 18.12 -24.08 2.60
CA PHE A 81 18.83 -23.44 1.51
C PHE A 81 20.33 -23.73 1.55
N ALA A 82 20.96 -23.60 2.71
CA ALA A 82 22.39 -23.87 2.89
C ALA A 82 22.74 -25.35 2.60
N VAL A 83 21.91 -26.29 3.06
CA VAL A 83 22.09 -27.73 2.79
C VAL A 83 21.91 -28.03 1.31
N CYS A 84 20.86 -27.53 0.67
CA CYS A 84 20.60 -27.77 -0.76
C CYS A 84 21.69 -27.14 -1.64
N LEU A 85 22.16 -25.94 -1.29
CA LEU A 85 23.28 -25.29 -1.97
C LEU A 85 24.58 -26.06 -1.78
N PHE A 86 24.84 -26.55 -0.57
CA PHE A 86 26.02 -27.37 -0.28
C PHE A 86 26.02 -28.66 -1.09
N LEU A 87 24.88 -29.37 -1.16
CA LEU A 87 24.73 -30.58 -1.98
C LEU A 87 24.94 -30.30 -3.47
N ALA A 88 24.40 -29.17 -3.96
CA ALA A 88 24.58 -28.76 -5.35
C ALA A 88 26.06 -28.44 -5.66
N LEU A 89 26.77 -27.76 -4.75
CA LEU A 89 28.19 -27.43 -4.90
C LEU A 89 29.10 -28.65 -4.78
N LEU A 90 28.81 -29.58 -3.86
CA LEU A 90 29.55 -30.83 -3.71
C LEU A 90 29.53 -31.63 -5.02
N SER A 91 28.41 -31.60 -5.74
CA SER A 91 28.28 -32.27 -7.03
C SER A 91 29.13 -31.67 -8.16
N LEU A 92 29.74 -30.50 -7.97
CA LEU A 92 30.68 -29.91 -8.93
C LEU A 92 32.11 -30.46 -8.77
N ILE A 93 32.40 -31.16 -7.68
CA ILE A 93 33.71 -31.77 -7.46
C ILE A 93 33.76 -33.08 -8.27
N PRO A 94 34.68 -33.23 -9.24
CA PRO A 94 34.75 -34.43 -10.06
C PRO A 94 35.09 -35.65 -9.19
N PRO A 95 34.42 -36.80 -9.39
CA PRO A 95 34.80 -38.03 -8.67
C PRO A 95 36.22 -38.45 -9.04
N GLU A 96 36.94 -39.03 -8.06
CA GLU A 96 38.20 -39.70 -8.33
C GLU A 96 38.00 -40.87 -9.31
N ALA A 97 39.01 -41.14 -10.14
CA ALA A 97 38.95 -42.14 -11.20
C ALA A 97 38.59 -43.53 -10.62
N GLY A 98 37.38 -44.01 -10.95
CA GLY A 98 36.87 -45.33 -10.52
C GLY A 98 35.64 -45.30 -9.62
N ALA A 99 35.22 -44.14 -9.11
CA ALA A 99 33.95 -44.02 -8.38
C ALA A 99 32.77 -43.85 -9.34
N TYR A 100 31.75 -44.71 -9.21
CA TYR A 100 30.49 -44.57 -9.96
C TYR A 100 29.82 -43.22 -9.65
N ALA A 101 29.68 -42.42 -10.70
CA ALA A 101 28.71 -41.37 -10.97
C ALA A 101 28.08 -40.64 -9.75
N TYR A 102 28.28 -39.32 -9.66
CA TYR A 102 27.45 -38.43 -8.82
C TYR A 102 26.30 -37.76 -9.61
N PRO A 103 25.23 -38.47 -10.03
CA PRO A 103 23.98 -37.82 -10.41
C PRO A 103 22.97 -37.62 -9.25
N PRO A 104 22.90 -38.40 -8.14
CA PRO A 104 21.82 -38.22 -7.17
C PRO A 104 21.95 -36.93 -6.34
N THR A 105 23.14 -36.53 -5.91
CA THR A 105 23.34 -35.43 -4.96
C THR A 105 23.02 -34.06 -5.56
N ALA A 106 23.42 -33.79 -6.80
CA ALA A 106 22.98 -32.61 -7.54
C ALA A 106 21.45 -32.60 -7.71
N VAL A 107 20.85 -33.75 -8.02
CA VAL A 107 19.40 -33.87 -8.18
C VAL A 107 18.69 -33.56 -6.86
N TYR A 108 19.16 -34.05 -5.72
CA TYR A 108 18.58 -33.73 -4.41
C TYR A 108 18.75 -32.26 -4.03
N GLY A 109 19.92 -31.66 -4.29
CA GLY A 109 20.15 -30.23 -4.07
C GLY A 109 19.23 -29.37 -4.94
N PHE A 110 19.09 -29.71 -6.23
CA PHE A 110 18.22 -29.01 -7.16
C PHE A 110 16.74 -29.15 -6.78
N ILE A 111 16.26 -30.37 -6.50
CA ILE A 111 14.88 -30.60 -6.05
C ILE A 111 14.60 -29.82 -4.76
N GLY A 112 15.53 -29.83 -3.80
CA GLY A 112 15.39 -29.07 -2.56
C GLY A 112 15.30 -27.56 -2.78
N LEU A 113 16.09 -27.00 -3.71
CA LEU A 113 15.98 -25.59 -4.10
C LEU A 113 14.64 -25.27 -4.81
N VAL A 114 14.15 -26.18 -5.65
CA VAL A 114 12.84 -26.03 -6.31
C VAL A 114 11.70 -26.08 -5.29
N ILE A 115 11.77 -27.00 -4.31
CA ILE A 115 10.77 -27.07 -3.22
C ILE A 115 10.84 -25.79 -2.38
N LEU A 116 12.03 -25.34 -2.00
CA LEU A 116 12.20 -24.10 -1.25
C LEU A 116 11.61 -22.90 -2.00
N LEU A 117 11.87 -22.81 -3.31
CA LEU A 117 11.27 -21.79 -4.17
C LEU A 117 9.74 -21.90 -4.17
N GLY A 118 9.19 -23.11 -4.29
CA GLY A 118 7.75 -23.37 -4.24
C GLY A 118 7.12 -22.93 -2.91
N LEU A 119 7.77 -23.21 -1.79
CA LEU A 119 7.32 -22.78 -0.46
C LEU A 119 7.32 -21.26 -0.31
N GLU A 120 8.38 -20.59 -0.78
CA GLU A 120 8.48 -19.13 -0.72
C GLU A 120 7.47 -18.45 -1.66
N LEU A 121 7.22 -19.04 -2.83
CA LEU A 121 6.17 -18.57 -3.75
C LEU A 121 4.78 -18.76 -3.16
N ALA A 122 4.51 -19.90 -2.54
CA ALA A 122 3.22 -20.17 -1.90
C ALA A 122 2.92 -19.14 -0.80
N ASP A 123 3.87 -18.87 0.10
CA ASP A 123 3.71 -17.83 1.13
C ASP A 123 3.43 -16.46 0.52
N ARG A 124 4.17 -16.08 -0.53
CA ARG A 124 3.96 -14.78 -1.21
C ARG A 124 2.61 -14.67 -1.88
N ILE A 125 2.12 -15.75 -2.48
CA ILE A 125 0.78 -15.79 -3.09
C ILE A 125 -0.27 -15.64 -1.99
N LEU A 126 -0.18 -16.44 -0.92
CA LEU A 126 -1.13 -16.37 0.19
C LEU A 126 -1.17 -14.97 0.83
N SER A 127 -0.01 -14.36 1.11
CA SER A 127 0.02 -12.99 1.65
C SER A 127 -0.53 -11.95 0.68
N ARG A 128 -0.40 -12.18 -0.64
CA ARG A 128 -0.98 -11.29 -1.64
C ARG A 128 -2.51 -11.41 -1.65
N ASP A 129 -3.03 -12.62 -1.57
CA ASP A 129 -4.48 -12.88 -1.51
C ASP A 129 -5.09 -12.23 -0.26
N GLU A 130 -4.44 -12.32 0.90
CA GLU A 130 -4.85 -11.64 2.14
C GLU A 130 -4.90 -10.10 1.97
N LEU A 131 -3.93 -9.51 1.28
CA LEU A 131 -3.90 -8.08 1.00
C LEU A 131 -5.00 -7.66 0.00
N GLU A 132 -5.30 -8.50 -0.99
CA GLU A 132 -6.39 -8.25 -1.94
C GLU A 132 -7.75 -8.29 -1.24
N ILE A 133 -7.96 -9.26 -0.33
CA ILE A 133 -9.16 -9.32 0.52
C ILE A 133 -9.28 -8.07 1.40
N ALA A 134 -8.19 -7.67 2.06
CA ALA A 134 -8.18 -6.47 2.91
C ALA A 134 -8.47 -5.19 2.11
N ARG A 135 -7.97 -5.09 0.87
CA ARG A 135 -8.30 -3.99 -0.06
C ARG A 135 -9.78 -3.97 -0.41
N GLU A 136 -10.36 -5.13 -0.71
CA GLU A 136 -11.79 -5.23 -1.03
C GLU A 136 -12.64 -4.77 0.15
N LEU A 137 -12.33 -5.26 1.36
CA LEU A 137 -12.99 -4.81 2.58
C LEU A 137 -12.86 -3.30 2.81
N GLN A 138 -11.67 -2.73 2.60
CA GLN A 138 -11.47 -1.28 2.71
C GLN A 138 -12.31 -0.51 1.69
N HIS A 139 -12.36 -1.00 0.45
CA HIS A 139 -13.15 -0.36 -0.61
C HIS A 139 -14.65 -0.41 -0.32
N GLU A 140 -15.13 -1.45 0.37
CA GLU A 140 -16.52 -1.53 0.86
C GLU A 140 -16.84 -0.50 1.97
N LEU A 141 -15.83 0.03 2.67
CA LEU A 141 -16.03 1.09 3.66
C LEU A 141 -16.23 2.47 3.04
N LEU A 142 -15.81 2.66 1.78
CA LEU A 142 -15.91 3.94 1.08
C LEU A 142 -17.27 4.09 0.38
N PRO A 143 -17.78 5.32 0.24
CA PRO A 143 -19.01 5.58 -0.52
C PRO A 143 -18.92 5.06 -1.95
N LYS A 144 -19.92 4.29 -2.36
CA LYS A 144 -20.06 3.83 -3.76
C LYS A 144 -20.89 4.77 -4.62
N GLN A 145 -21.72 5.58 -3.97
CA GLN A 145 -22.63 6.54 -4.60
C GLN A 145 -22.56 7.84 -3.81
N GLY A 146 -22.76 8.96 -4.50
CA GLY A 146 -22.86 10.26 -3.85
C GLY A 146 -24.19 10.40 -3.13
N PRO A 147 -24.30 11.31 -2.14
CA PRO A 147 -25.55 11.59 -1.48
C PRO A 147 -26.52 12.29 -2.47
N ASP A 148 -27.82 12.06 -2.30
CA ASP A 148 -28.87 12.70 -3.10
C ASP A 148 -29.42 13.90 -2.33
N VAL A 149 -28.78 15.06 -2.51
CA VAL A 149 -29.16 16.30 -1.81
C VAL A 149 -29.62 17.33 -2.82
N ALA A 150 -30.87 17.77 -2.68
CA ALA A 150 -31.46 18.76 -3.57
C ALA A 150 -30.62 20.05 -3.64
N GLY A 151 -30.29 20.48 -4.85
CA GLY A 151 -29.51 21.70 -5.11
C GLY A 151 -27.99 21.52 -5.08
N TYR A 152 -27.48 20.29 -4.88
CA TYR A 152 -26.06 19.99 -4.86
C TYR A 152 -25.72 18.83 -5.80
N ASP A 153 -24.64 19.01 -6.58
CA ASP A 153 -24.06 17.96 -7.40
C ASP A 153 -22.77 17.44 -6.75
N PHE A 154 -22.67 16.12 -6.56
CA PHE A 154 -21.50 15.48 -5.96
C PHE A 154 -20.71 14.68 -7.00
N ALA A 155 -19.40 14.91 -7.04
CA ALA A 155 -18.45 14.13 -7.81
C ALA A 155 -17.27 13.74 -6.93
N PHE A 156 -16.84 12.49 -7.02
CA PHE A 156 -15.73 11.95 -6.24
C PHE A 156 -14.97 10.89 -7.05
N SER A 157 -13.69 10.74 -6.76
CA SER A 157 -12.82 9.75 -7.39
C SER A 157 -11.74 9.34 -6.38
N TYR A 158 -11.50 8.04 -6.29
CA TYR A 158 -10.51 7.47 -5.38
C TYR A 158 -9.59 6.51 -6.14
N ARG A 159 -8.28 6.68 -5.95
CA ARG A 159 -7.28 5.78 -6.54
C ARG A 159 -6.11 5.62 -5.59
N ALA A 160 -6.05 4.47 -4.91
CA ALA A 160 -4.92 4.13 -4.05
C ALA A 160 -3.61 3.96 -4.86
N ALA A 161 -2.50 4.46 -4.30
CA ALA A 161 -1.16 4.27 -4.87
C ALA A 161 -0.59 2.86 -4.62
N ASN A 162 -0.98 2.24 -3.49
CA ASN A 162 -0.62 0.87 -3.10
C ASN A 162 -1.85 -0.03 -3.11
N THR A 163 -1.68 -1.32 -2.79
CA THR A 163 -2.82 -2.26 -2.64
C THR A 163 -3.84 -1.77 -1.62
N ILE A 164 -3.42 -1.10 -0.55
CA ILE A 164 -4.29 -0.54 0.51
C ILE A 164 -3.87 0.92 0.73
N GLY A 165 -4.84 1.84 0.75
CA GLY A 165 -4.61 3.28 0.91
C GLY A 165 -4.80 3.78 2.36
N GLY A 166 -4.25 4.95 2.68
CA GLY A 166 -4.51 5.67 3.93
C GLY A 166 -5.66 6.68 3.81
N ASP A 167 -5.90 7.15 2.59
CA ASP A 167 -6.95 8.09 2.22
C ASP A 167 -8.34 7.57 2.57
N PHE A 168 -9.16 8.49 3.07
CA PHE A 168 -10.50 8.28 3.58
C PHE A 168 -11.40 9.40 3.08
N TYR A 169 -12.62 9.07 2.65
CA TYR A 169 -13.70 10.05 2.50
C TYR A 169 -15.04 9.39 2.81
N ASP A 170 -16.01 10.19 3.27
CA ASP A 170 -17.37 9.71 3.53
C ASP A 170 -18.39 10.86 3.36
N PHE A 171 -19.62 10.47 3.06
CA PHE A 171 -20.79 11.34 3.01
C PHE A 171 -21.88 10.72 3.88
N LEU A 172 -22.22 11.34 5.01
CA LEU A 172 -23.21 10.80 5.95
C LEU A 172 -24.36 11.78 6.12
N GLU A 173 -25.57 11.35 5.79
CA GLU A 173 -26.79 12.08 6.13
C GLU A 173 -27.03 11.97 7.64
N LEU A 174 -27.16 13.13 8.29
CA LEU A 174 -27.45 13.23 9.71
C LEU A 174 -28.97 13.18 9.94
N PRO A 175 -29.44 12.76 11.12
CA PRO A 175 -30.88 12.61 11.39
C PRO A 175 -31.72 13.89 11.24
N ASP A 176 -31.08 15.06 11.28
CA ASP A 176 -31.72 16.36 11.13
C ASP A 176 -31.69 16.91 9.69
N GLY A 177 -31.26 16.09 8.72
CA GLY A 177 -31.20 16.46 7.31
C GLY A 177 -29.93 17.21 6.89
N ARG A 178 -29.00 17.46 7.83
CA ARG A 178 -27.67 17.97 7.50
C ARG A 178 -26.81 16.87 6.87
N LEU A 179 -25.84 17.27 6.05
CA LEU A 179 -24.92 16.34 5.41
C LEU A 179 -23.51 16.52 5.99
N LEU A 180 -22.94 15.44 6.52
CA LEU A 180 -21.54 15.38 6.89
C LEU A 180 -20.68 15.06 5.64
N LEU A 181 -19.65 15.88 5.43
CA LEU A 181 -18.59 15.71 4.44
C LEU A 181 -17.28 15.43 5.18
N VAL A 182 -16.62 14.31 4.88
CA VAL A 182 -15.32 14.00 5.48
C VAL A 182 -14.33 13.61 4.41
N ILE A 183 -13.10 14.09 4.56
CA ILE A 183 -11.93 13.62 3.83
C ILE A 183 -10.74 13.57 4.79
N GLY A 184 -9.87 12.59 4.64
CA GLY A 184 -8.68 12.47 5.46
C GLY A 184 -7.64 11.58 4.85
N ASP A 185 -6.45 11.61 5.42
CA ASP A 185 -5.36 10.71 5.04
C ASP A 185 -4.60 10.23 6.29
N ALA A 186 -4.50 8.90 6.39
CA ALA A 186 -3.79 8.22 7.46
C ALA A 186 -2.27 8.20 7.18
N SER A 187 -1.50 8.55 8.21
CA SER A 187 -0.04 8.48 8.15
C SER A 187 0.47 7.08 7.84
N GLY A 188 1.45 6.99 6.95
CA GLY A 188 2.13 5.73 6.61
C GLY A 188 1.68 5.19 5.26
N HIS A 189 1.74 3.87 5.08
CA HIS A 189 1.34 3.21 3.84
C HIS A 189 0.94 1.76 4.06
N GLY A 190 0.13 1.20 3.15
CA GLY A 190 -0.29 -0.19 3.18
C GLY A 190 -1.23 -0.50 4.35
N MET A 191 -1.12 -1.71 4.92
CA MET A 191 -2.07 -2.21 5.93
C MET A 191 -2.19 -1.32 7.17
N ALA A 192 -1.09 -0.73 7.65
CA ALA A 192 -1.12 0.12 8.85
C ALA A 192 -1.98 1.37 8.63
N ALA A 193 -1.82 2.04 7.48
CA ALA A 193 -2.61 3.22 7.12
C ALA A 193 -4.08 2.83 6.88
N GLY A 194 -4.34 1.71 6.20
CA GLY A 194 -5.69 1.21 5.99
C GLY A 194 -6.43 0.85 7.28
N LEU A 195 -5.73 0.31 8.28
CA LEU A 195 -6.33 0.03 9.59
C LEU A 195 -6.72 1.32 10.32
N LEU A 196 -5.88 2.36 10.28
CA LEU A 196 -6.21 3.66 10.86
C LEU A 196 -7.42 4.30 10.16
N MET A 197 -7.49 4.20 8.84
CA MET A 197 -8.66 4.61 8.06
C MET A 197 -9.92 3.86 8.49
N ALA A 198 -9.87 2.53 8.68
CA ALA A 198 -11.02 1.74 9.14
C ALA A 198 -11.46 2.12 10.56
N ILE A 199 -10.51 2.36 11.48
CA ILE A 199 -10.80 2.84 12.84
C ILE A 199 -11.47 4.22 12.80
N ALA A 200 -10.94 5.13 11.98
CA ALA A 200 -11.51 6.46 11.81
C ALA A 200 -12.93 6.39 11.25
N ASN A 201 -13.17 5.59 10.20
CA ASN A 201 -14.51 5.41 9.62
C ASN A 201 -15.51 4.86 10.64
N ALA A 202 -15.16 3.79 11.36
CA ALA A 202 -16.04 3.19 12.35
C ALA A 202 -16.33 4.17 13.52
N THR A 203 -15.30 4.87 14.00
CA THR A 203 -15.45 5.85 15.08
C THR A 203 -16.27 7.05 14.63
N LEU A 204 -16.10 7.51 13.39
CA LEU A 204 -16.86 8.61 12.82
C LEU A 204 -18.36 8.31 12.81
N LYS A 205 -18.75 7.13 12.32
CA LYS A 205 -20.15 6.69 12.26
C LYS A 205 -20.80 6.63 13.65
N VAL A 206 -20.06 6.21 14.67
CA VAL A 206 -20.56 6.22 16.06
C VAL A 206 -20.59 7.64 16.62
N ALA A 207 -19.59 8.46 16.31
CA ALA A 207 -19.51 9.83 16.81
C ALA A 207 -20.63 10.73 16.26
N THR A 208 -21.09 10.49 15.02
CA THR A 208 -22.24 11.21 14.43
C THR A 208 -23.56 10.91 15.11
N ASP A 209 -23.70 9.74 15.74
CA ASP A 209 -24.90 9.41 16.53
C ASP A 209 -24.93 10.12 17.89
N LEU A 210 -23.76 10.55 18.37
CA LEU A 210 -23.58 11.13 19.70
C LEU A 210 -23.46 12.66 19.67
N GLU A 211 -22.88 13.21 18.61
CA GLU A 211 -22.46 14.60 18.54
C GLU A 211 -22.86 15.23 17.21
N SER A 212 -23.13 16.53 17.25
CA SER A 212 -23.62 17.31 16.10
C SER A 212 -22.66 18.42 15.65
N SER A 213 -21.55 18.60 16.38
CA SER A 213 -20.53 19.61 16.09
C SER A 213 -19.32 18.98 15.41
N PRO A 214 -18.73 19.64 14.38
CA PRO A 214 -17.54 19.12 13.73
C PRO A 214 -16.38 18.84 14.68
N VAL A 215 -16.16 19.75 15.64
CA VAL A 215 -15.08 19.66 16.61
C VAL A 215 -15.31 18.51 17.59
N ALA A 216 -16.55 18.32 18.07
CA ALA A 216 -16.88 17.25 19.00
C ALA A 216 -16.69 15.87 18.35
N ILE A 217 -17.17 15.71 17.11
CA ILE A 217 -16.99 14.48 16.32
C ILE A 217 -15.50 14.21 16.09
N ALA A 218 -14.74 15.21 15.62
CA ALA A 218 -13.31 15.06 15.37
C ALA A 218 -12.53 14.76 16.67
N THR A 219 -12.98 15.25 17.83
CA THR A 219 -12.38 14.95 19.14
C THR A 219 -12.56 13.48 19.54
N LEU A 220 -13.73 12.89 19.25
CA LEU A 220 -13.95 11.46 19.47
C LEU A 220 -13.08 10.60 18.58
N VAL A 221 -12.98 10.95 17.29
CA VAL A 221 -12.07 10.29 16.34
C VAL A 221 -10.62 10.41 16.80
N ASN A 222 -10.20 11.60 17.22
CA ASN A 222 -8.86 11.85 17.77
C ASN A 222 -8.53 10.89 18.92
N ARG A 223 -9.45 10.75 19.87
CA ARG A 223 -9.25 9.90 21.04
C ARG A 223 -9.08 8.43 20.66
N ALA A 224 -9.87 7.93 19.71
CA ALA A 224 -9.76 6.55 19.23
C ALA A 224 -8.43 6.30 18.53
N LEU A 225 -7.99 7.21 17.67
CA LEU A 225 -6.70 7.11 16.98
C LEU A 225 -5.52 7.17 17.97
N PHE A 226 -5.56 8.12 18.91
CA PHE A 226 -4.51 8.27 19.94
C PHE A 226 -4.36 7.02 20.81
N GLN A 227 -5.48 6.39 21.19
CA GLN A 227 -5.46 5.17 22.00
C GLN A 227 -4.98 3.93 21.24
N THR A 228 -5.22 3.86 19.93
CA THR A 228 -4.94 2.66 19.15
C THR A 228 -3.54 2.64 18.57
N GLY A 229 -3.03 3.78 18.10
CA GLY A 229 -1.96 3.77 17.10
C GLY A 229 -0.54 4.17 17.59
N GLY A 230 -0.39 4.53 18.86
CA GLY A 230 0.90 4.99 19.40
C GLY A 230 1.47 6.23 18.68
N ARG A 231 2.76 6.54 18.88
CA ARG A 231 3.37 7.81 18.43
C ARG A 231 3.47 8.04 16.90
N ARG A 232 3.16 7.04 16.07
CA ARG A 232 3.32 7.11 14.61
C ARG A 232 2.02 6.98 13.83
N ALA A 233 0.89 6.88 14.54
CA ALA A 233 -0.41 6.77 13.92
C ALA A 233 -1.16 8.08 14.09
N PHE A 234 -1.23 8.82 13.00
CA PHE A 234 -2.02 10.03 12.95
C PHE A 234 -2.80 10.06 11.64
N MET A 235 -3.79 10.92 11.58
CA MET A 235 -4.60 11.13 10.40
C MET A 235 -4.83 12.62 10.22
N THR A 236 -4.59 13.10 9.00
CA THR A 236 -5.10 14.41 8.62
C THR A 236 -6.59 14.28 8.34
N LEU A 237 -7.40 15.25 8.75
CA LEU A 237 -8.85 15.21 8.53
C LEU A 237 -9.41 16.59 8.23
N PHE A 238 -10.24 16.69 7.21
CA PHE A 238 -11.25 17.74 7.09
C PHE A 238 -12.61 17.13 7.38
N LEU A 239 -13.39 17.82 8.20
CA LEU A 239 -14.75 17.43 8.53
C LEU A 239 -15.65 18.66 8.45
N GLY A 240 -16.69 18.59 7.61
CA GLY A 240 -17.67 19.65 7.41
C GLY A 240 -19.09 19.12 7.56
N ILE A 241 -19.97 19.92 8.13
CA ILE A 241 -21.41 19.66 8.21
C ILE A 241 -22.11 20.76 7.42
N LEU A 242 -22.74 20.34 6.33
CA LEU A 242 -23.52 21.19 5.44
C LEU A 242 -24.99 21.17 5.87
N SER A 243 -25.56 22.34 6.09
CA SER A 243 -27.01 22.56 6.13
C SER A 243 -27.48 22.88 4.71
N PRO A 244 -28.09 21.92 3.96
CA PRO A 244 -28.37 22.10 2.55
C PRO A 244 -29.28 23.29 2.25
N ASP A 245 -30.31 23.47 3.07
CA ASP A 245 -31.32 24.52 2.92
C ASP A 245 -30.76 25.94 3.05
N GLU A 246 -29.69 26.12 3.84
CA GLU A 246 -29.07 27.43 4.12
C GLU A 246 -27.77 27.65 3.31
N GLY A 247 -27.22 26.61 2.69
CA GLY A 247 -25.86 26.64 2.16
C GLY A 247 -24.78 26.82 3.24
N ARG A 248 -25.11 26.65 4.52
CA ARG A 248 -24.18 26.88 5.63
C ARG A 248 -23.32 25.62 5.84
N LEU A 249 -22.01 25.77 5.66
CA LEU A 249 -21.00 24.75 5.94
C LEU A 249 -20.25 25.10 7.22
N GLU A 250 -20.45 24.32 8.27
CA GLU A 250 -19.64 24.39 9.49
C GLU A 250 -18.57 23.31 9.48
N TYR A 251 -17.30 23.65 9.68
CA TYR A 251 -16.20 22.71 9.45
C TYR A 251 -15.02 22.89 10.41
N CYS A 252 -14.20 21.86 10.54
CA CYS A 252 -12.90 21.92 11.18
C CYS A 252 -11.83 21.18 10.36
N CYS A 253 -10.60 21.68 10.42
CA CYS A 253 -9.43 21.04 9.81
C CYS A 253 -8.48 20.53 10.90
N ALA A 254 -7.98 19.32 10.73
CA ALA A 254 -6.97 18.69 11.57
C ALA A 254 -5.76 18.29 10.70
N GLY A 255 -4.93 19.28 10.35
CA GLY A 255 -3.70 19.09 9.57
C GLY A 255 -3.89 18.66 8.11
N HIS A 256 -5.12 18.63 7.60
CA HIS A 256 -5.43 18.27 6.21
C HIS A 256 -5.18 19.43 5.24
N PRO A 257 -4.83 19.18 3.96
CA PRO A 257 -4.85 20.21 2.93
C PRO A 257 -6.17 20.97 2.94
N TYR A 258 -6.09 22.30 2.85
CA TYR A 258 -7.28 23.14 2.97
C TYR A 258 -8.18 22.97 1.73
N PRO A 259 -9.49 22.73 1.91
CA PRO A 259 -10.45 22.72 0.83
C PRO A 259 -10.42 24.03 0.04
N LEU A 260 -10.64 23.95 -1.27
CA LEU A 260 -10.75 25.11 -2.14
C LEU A 260 -12.22 25.40 -2.42
N LEU A 261 -12.67 26.59 -2.03
CA LEU A 261 -13.96 27.14 -2.42
C LEU A 261 -13.77 28.07 -3.62
N ARG A 262 -14.22 27.64 -4.79
CA ARG A 262 -14.30 28.46 -5.99
C ARG A 262 -15.69 29.09 -6.07
N ARG A 263 -15.72 30.42 -6.07
CA ARG A 263 -16.94 31.21 -6.23
C ARG A 263 -17.42 31.21 -7.68
N ALA A 264 -18.70 31.51 -7.90
CA ALA A 264 -19.28 31.74 -9.23
C ALA A 264 -18.48 32.76 -10.08
N ASP A 265 -17.93 33.80 -9.44
CA ASP A 265 -17.09 34.82 -10.09
C ASP A 265 -15.67 34.33 -10.44
N GLY A 266 -15.35 33.08 -10.14
CA GLY A 266 -14.06 32.44 -10.39
C GLY A 266 -13.00 32.67 -9.31
N LYS A 267 -13.27 33.47 -8.27
CA LYS A 267 -12.32 33.62 -7.15
C LYS A 267 -12.23 32.33 -6.35
N ILE A 268 -11.01 31.98 -5.97
CA ILE A 268 -10.72 30.79 -5.15
C ILE A 268 -10.31 31.25 -3.76
N ARG A 269 -10.84 30.58 -2.74
CA ARG A 269 -10.50 30.78 -1.34
C ARG A 269 -10.25 29.43 -0.67
N GLU A 270 -9.20 29.34 0.12
CA GLU A 270 -8.95 28.19 1.01
C GLU A 270 -9.84 28.26 2.27
N LEU A 271 -10.40 27.12 2.65
CA LEU A 271 -11.19 26.94 3.87
C LEU A 271 -10.35 26.23 4.95
N GLY A 272 -9.37 26.93 5.51
CA GLY A 272 -8.40 26.34 6.44
C GLY A 272 -8.58 26.78 7.89
N SER A 273 -8.35 25.85 8.82
CA SER A 273 -8.01 26.16 10.22
C SER A 273 -6.71 25.45 10.60
N SER A 274 -5.79 26.17 11.24
CA SER A 274 -4.52 25.58 11.68
C SER A 274 -4.78 24.66 12.87
N SER A 275 -4.55 23.36 12.71
CA SER A 275 -4.50 22.40 13.81
C SER A 275 -3.57 21.24 13.47
N LEU A 276 -3.16 20.49 14.50
CA LEU A 276 -2.35 19.28 14.33
C LEU A 276 -3.23 18.13 13.78
N PRO A 277 -2.62 17.17 13.05
CA PRO A 277 -3.29 15.93 12.71
C PRO A 277 -3.83 15.19 13.94
N LEU A 278 -4.96 14.49 13.75
CA LEU A 278 -5.57 13.65 14.77
C LEU A 278 -4.64 12.49 15.14
N GLY A 279 -4.69 12.04 16.39
CA GLY A 279 -3.90 10.93 16.93
C GLY A 279 -2.53 11.35 17.49
N LEU A 280 -2.05 12.58 17.24
CA LEU A 280 -0.76 13.04 17.76
C LEU A 280 -0.79 13.44 19.23
N ARG A 281 -1.90 14.04 19.69
CA ARG A 281 -2.11 14.47 21.07
C ARG A 281 -3.53 14.15 21.50
N LEU A 282 -3.71 13.76 22.76
CA LEU A 282 -5.05 13.55 23.31
C LEU A 282 -5.82 14.89 23.40
N ASP A 283 -5.16 15.91 23.98
CA ASP A 283 -5.72 17.26 24.10
C ASP A 283 -5.31 18.08 22.86
N LEU A 284 -6.21 18.10 21.88
CA LEU A 284 -6.04 18.74 20.58
C LEU A 284 -6.93 19.98 20.51
N GLU A 285 -6.33 21.15 20.23
CA GLU A 285 -7.09 22.39 20.04
C GLU A 285 -7.63 22.41 18.60
N LEU A 286 -8.89 22.02 18.45
CA LEU A 286 -9.64 22.08 17.20
C LEU A 286 -10.59 23.28 17.23
N THR A 287 -10.64 24.01 16.11
CA THR A 287 -11.53 25.16 15.95
C THR A 287 -12.51 24.92 14.81
N SER A 288 -13.78 25.24 15.08
CA SER A 288 -14.83 25.25 14.07
C SER A 288 -14.82 26.58 13.32
N GLN A 289 -15.04 26.54 12.01
CA GLN A 289 -15.25 27.69 11.16
C GLN A 289 -16.53 27.53 10.36
N VAL A 290 -17.03 28.64 9.81
CA VAL A 290 -18.25 28.65 9.00
C VAL A 290 -17.93 29.25 7.64
N ALA A 291 -18.44 28.62 6.59
CA ALA A 291 -18.52 29.15 5.25
C ALA A 291 -19.96 29.05 4.74
N THR A 292 -20.30 29.88 3.76
CA THR A 292 -21.58 29.80 3.05
C THR A 292 -21.29 29.46 1.60
N LEU A 293 -21.91 28.40 1.11
CA LEU A 293 -21.93 27.99 -0.28
C LEU A 293 -23.10 28.68 -0.97
N GLU A 294 -22.81 29.42 -2.03
CA GLU A 294 -23.81 30.09 -2.86
C GLU A 294 -24.03 29.29 -4.15
N THR A 295 -25.05 29.68 -4.92
CA THR A 295 -25.35 29.05 -6.20
C THR A 295 -24.16 29.15 -7.15
N GLU A 296 -23.86 28.06 -7.88
CA GLU A 296 -22.69 27.91 -8.77
C GLU A 296 -21.31 27.91 -8.10
N ASP A 297 -21.25 27.89 -6.76
CA ASP A 297 -20.00 27.66 -6.05
C ASP A 297 -19.55 26.19 -6.17
N LEU A 298 -18.23 25.98 -6.15
CA LEU A 298 -17.61 24.66 -6.15
C LEU A 298 -16.72 24.51 -4.93
N LEU A 299 -17.01 23.52 -4.09
CA LEU A 299 -16.14 23.08 -3.01
C LEU A 299 -15.30 21.89 -3.48
N LEU A 300 -13.98 22.04 -3.50
CA LEU A 300 -13.05 20.98 -3.85
C LEU A 300 -12.32 20.48 -2.60
N LEU A 301 -12.47 19.18 -2.33
CA LEU A 301 -11.77 18.42 -1.31
C LEU A 301 -10.74 17.52 -1.98
N TYR A 302 -9.52 17.47 -1.46
CA TYR A 302 -8.43 16.70 -2.06
C TYR A 302 -7.43 16.24 -1.00
N THR A 303 -6.79 15.10 -1.25
CA THR A 303 -5.62 14.63 -0.49
C THR A 303 -4.32 15.07 -1.16
N ASP A 304 -3.20 14.92 -0.47
CA ASP A 304 -1.86 15.34 -0.93
C ASP A 304 -1.37 14.58 -2.19
N GLY A 305 -2.00 13.46 -2.54
CA GLY A 305 -1.74 12.73 -3.77
C GLY A 305 -2.01 13.49 -5.07
N ILE A 306 -2.81 14.58 -5.05
CA ILE A 306 -3.03 15.44 -6.24
C ILE A 306 -1.90 16.44 -6.46
N PRO A 307 -1.53 17.31 -5.49
CA PRO A 307 -0.46 18.28 -5.67
C PRO A 307 0.93 17.66 -5.88
N GLU A 308 1.15 16.40 -5.48
CA GLU A 308 2.42 15.70 -5.62
C GLU A 308 2.56 14.85 -6.91
N ALA A 309 1.50 14.70 -7.70
CA ALA A 309 1.45 13.85 -8.90
C ALA A 309 2.08 14.45 -10.17
#